data_AF-A0A1Y1KCB5-F1
#
_entry.id   AF-A0A1Y1KCB5-F1
#
_cell.length_a   1.000
_cell.length_b   1.000
_cell.length_c   1.000
_cell.angle_alpha   90.00
_cell.angle_beta   90.00
_cell.angle_gamma   90.00
#
_symmetry.space_group_name_H-M   'P 1'
#
loop_
_entity.id
_entity.type
_entity.pdbx_description
1 polymer ?
#
loop_
_entity_poly.entity_id
_entity_poly.type
_entity_poly.pdbx_seq_one_letter_code
_entity_poly.pdbx_strand_id
1 'polypeptide(L)'
;MDRHFSLRRRKYRKRWAEKCKDYIRNFLAFMFSNIGIIGLVVGYTVAGAFIFIHIEGDQEDILRRTISQQRNIKADTIWNITNFTNIFPENERLWRTSVMRELEEYQVAIIDAVKHGFDGCDTIGTNTLWSFPGAFLYSLTVITTIGYGNVVPQTKLGKVITIIYAIIGMPLFLLYLSNIGDIMARSFKWLYAKICLCRCCPGVAK
;
A
#
# COMPACT_ATOMS: atom_id res chain seq x y z
N MET A 1 38.43 54.54 -38.44
CA MET A 1 37.68 55.17 -37.32
C MET A 1 36.51 54.27 -36.98
N ASP A 2 36.74 53.32 -36.07
CA ASP A 2 35.73 52.41 -35.54
C ASP A 2 34.77 53.11 -34.59
N ARG A 3 33.48 52.81 -34.68
CA ARG A 3 32.53 52.99 -33.57
C ARG A 3 31.65 51.77 -33.42
N HIS A 4 32.17 50.79 -32.67
CA HIS A 4 31.38 49.73 -32.05
C HIS A 4 30.44 50.32 -30.99
N PHE A 5 29.15 50.46 -31.33
CA PHE A 5 28.11 50.69 -30.33
C PHE A 5 27.82 49.36 -29.62
N SER A 6 28.34 49.20 -28.41
CA SER A 6 27.99 48.09 -27.53
C SER A 6 26.64 48.34 -26.86
N LEU A 7 25.59 47.73 -27.39
CA LEU A 7 24.29 47.69 -26.73
C LEU A 7 24.39 46.85 -25.45
N ARG A 8 24.47 47.54 -24.30
CA ARG A 8 24.31 46.94 -22.96
C ARG A 8 22.96 46.24 -22.87
N ARG A 9 22.95 44.90 -22.93
CA ARG A 9 21.78 44.09 -22.53
C ARG A 9 21.51 44.32 -21.05
N ARG A 10 20.45 45.07 -20.73
CA ARG A 10 19.86 45.12 -19.38
C ARG A 10 19.38 43.70 -19.02
N LYS A 11 20.04 43.06 -18.06
CA LYS A 11 19.56 41.81 -17.42
C LYS A 11 18.26 42.11 -16.69
N TYR A 12 17.13 41.74 -17.30
CA TYR A 12 15.82 41.83 -16.68
C TYR A 12 15.77 40.88 -15.47
N ARG A 13 15.49 41.40 -14.27
CA ARG A 13 15.44 40.64 -13.01
C ARG A 13 14.11 39.86 -12.99
N LYS A 14 14.17 38.56 -13.32
CA LYS A 14 12.99 37.67 -13.39
C LYS A 14 12.15 37.71 -12.11
N ARG A 15 10.82 37.79 -12.26
CA ARG A 15 9.84 37.76 -11.13
C ARG A 15 9.87 36.39 -10.46
N TRP A 16 9.59 36.33 -9.16
CA TRP A 16 9.58 35.08 -8.37
C TRP A 16 8.67 33.98 -8.97
N ALA A 17 7.54 34.38 -9.57
CA ALA A 17 6.63 33.49 -10.31
C ALA A 17 7.29 32.85 -11.56
N GLU A 18 8.18 33.55 -12.27
CA GLU A 18 8.91 32.98 -13.41
C GLU A 18 9.94 31.94 -12.96
N LYS A 19 10.58 32.16 -11.80
CA LYS A 19 11.47 31.15 -11.21
C LYS A 19 10.70 29.90 -10.79
N CYS A 20 9.54 30.06 -10.16
CA CYS A 20 8.69 28.94 -9.77
C CYS A 20 8.20 28.15 -11.00
N LYS A 21 7.81 28.86 -12.08
CA LYS A 21 7.45 28.26 -13.37
C LYS A 21 8.62 27.52 -14.03
N ASP A 22 9.84 28.07 -13.99
CA ASP A 22 11.04 27.42 -14.51
C ASP A 22 11.41 26.16 -13.70
N TYR A 23 11.26 26.18 -12.37
CA TYR A 23 11.44 24.99 -11.51
C TYR A 23 10.39 23.91 -11.79
N ILE A 24 9.11 24.27 -11.89
CA ILE A 24 8.03 23.33 -12.23
C ILE A 24 8.26 22.73 -13.61
N ARG A 25 8.66 23.53 -14.61
CA ARG A 25 8.95 23.03 -15.96
C ARG A 25 10.14 22.06 -15.97
N ASN A 26 11.23 22.41 -15.27
CA ASN A 26 12.40 21.53 -15.19
C ASN A 26 12.10 20.25 -14.39
N PHE A 27 11.30 20.36 -13.32
CA PHE A 27 10.82 19.22 -12.56
C PHE A 27 9.92 18.33 -13.42
N LEU A 28 8.92 18.88 -14.10
CA LEU A 28 8.06 18.13 -15.04
C LEU A 28 8.87 17.46 -16.14
N ALA A 29 9.82 18.16 -16.77
CA ALA A 29 10.70 17.57 -17.78
C ALA A 29 11.55 16.41 -17.22
N PHE A 30 11.99 16.52 -15.96
CA PHE A 30 12.64 15.42 -15.26
C PHE A 30 11.67 14.27 -14.96
N MET A 31 10.44 14.55 -14.51
CA MET A 31 9.39 13.55 -14.25
C MET A 31 9.01 12.77 -15.51
N PHE A 32 9.09 13.37 -16.70
CA PHE A 32 8.84 12.71 -17.99
C PHE A 32 10.05 11.96 -18.57
N SER A 33 11.20 11.98 -17.89
CA SER A 33 12.31 11.08 -18.22
C SER A 33 11.98 9.66 -17.76
N ASN A 34 12.55 8.64 -18.43
CA ASN A 34 12.26 7.24 -18.09
C ASN A 34 12.56 6.89 -16.63
N ILE A 35 13.60 7.50 -16.08
CA ILE A 35 14.00 7.35 -14.69
C ILE A 35 13.07 8.15 -13.76
N GLY A 36 12.59 9.31 -14.21
CA GLY A 36 11.65 10.16 -13.48
C GLY A 36 10.30 9.50 -13.23
N ILE A 37 9.70 8.85 -14.24
CA ILE A 37 8.41 8.18 -14.09
C ILE A 37 8.50 7.00 -13.12
N ILE A 38 9.58 6.20 -13.20
CA ILE A 38 9.83 5.08 -12.27
C ILE A 38 9.96 5.63 -10.84
N GLY A 39 10.77 6.69 -10.65
CA GLY A 39 10.91 7.34 -9.36
C GLY A 39 9.59 7.92 -8.83
N LEU A 40 8.74 8.47 -9.69
CA LEU A 40 7.42 9.00 -9.34
C LEU A 40 6.52 7.89 -8.78
N VAL A 41 6.41 6.77 -9.50
CA VAL A 41 5.56 5.65 -9.08
C VAL A 41 6.04 5.06 -7.76
N VAL A 42 7.35 4.84 -7.61
CA VAL A 42 7.93 4.33 -6.36
C VAL A 42 7.72 5.32 -5.22
N GLY A 43 7.93 6.62 -5.45
CA GLY A 43 7.66 7.64 -4.45
C GLY A 43 6.17 7.70 -4.06
N TYR A 44 5.28 7.54 -5.04
CA TYR A 44 3.83 7.55 -4.82
C TYR A 44 3.34 6.33 -4.02
N THR A 45 3.91 5.15 -4.24
CA THR A 45 3.58 3.94 -3.45
C THR A 45 4.13 4.02 -2.04
N VAL A 46 5.35 4.55 -1.86
CA VAL A 46 5.93 4.78 -0.53
C VAL A 46 5.13 5.82 0.25
N ALA A 47 4.74 6.93 -0.38
CA ALA A 47 3.88 7.94 0.26
C ALA A 47 2.50 7.35 0.63
N GLY A 48 1.90 6.56 -0.26
CA GLY A 48 0.67 5.83 0.03
C GLY A 48 0.80 4.91 1.25
N ALA A 49 1.91 4.17 1.34
CA ALA A 49 2.16 3.28 2.48
C ALA A 49 2.14 4.04 3.81
N PHE A 50 2.87 5.15 3.91
CA PHE A 50 2.87 5.96 5.14
C PHE A 50 1.50 6.55 5.48
N ILE A 51 0.74 6.99 4.46
CA ILE A 51 -0.62 7.51 4.65
C ILE A 51 -1.52 6.44 5.26
N PHE A 52 -1.56 5.23 4.68
CA PHE A 52 -2.45 4.18 5.16
C PHE A 52 -2.03 3.61 6.52
N ILE A 53 -0.73 3.47 6.79
CA ILE A 53 -0.22 3.08 8.12
C ILE A 53 -0.71 4.08 9.17
N HIS A 54 -0.64 5.38 8.89
CA HIS A 54 -1.03 6.40 9.85
C HIS A 54 -2.54 6.43 10.09
N ILE A 55 -3.36 6.15 9.08
CA ILE A 55 -4.82 6.22 9.19
C ILE A 55 -5.41 4.95 9.82
N GLU A 56 -4.93 3.77 9.39
CA GLU A 56 -5.53 2.49 9.75
C GLU A 56 -4.79 1.78 10.89
N GLY A 57 -3.53 2.16 11.16
CA GLY A 57 -2.72 1.54 12.21
C GLY A 57 -3.36 1.63 13.60
N ASP A 58 -3.88 2.80 13.98
CA ASP A 58 -4.51 3.00 15.28
C ASP A 58 -5.77 2.13 15.45
N GLN A 59 -6.54 1.92 14.39
CA GLN A 59 -7.76 1.10 14.45
C GLN A 59 -7.44 -0.39 14.55
N GLU A 60 -6.42 -0.86 13.82
CA GLU A 60 -5.94 -2.24 13.93
C GLU A 60 -5.50 -2.54 15.37
N ASP A 61 -4.75 -1.62 15.99
CA ASP A 61 -4.29 -1.76 17.37
C ASP A 61 -5.44 -1.81 18.39
N ILE A 62 -6.46 -0.94 18.23
CA ILE A 62 -7.64 -0.94 19.09
C ILE A 62 -8.44 -2.24 18.95
N LEU A 63 -8.66 -2.70 17.71
CA LEU A 63 -9.37 -3.95 17.42
C LEU A 63 -8.66 -5.14 18.08
N ARG A 64 -7.35 -5.27 17.86
CA ARG A 64 -6.54 -6.35 18.43
C ARG A 64 -6.59 -6.36 19.96
N ARG A 65 -6.39 -5.20 20.60
CA ARG A 65 -6.47 -5.08 22.08
C ARG A 65 -7.83 -5.49 22.61
N THR A 66 -8.89 -5.06 21.95
CA THR A 66 -10.27 -5.37 22.34
C THR A 66 -10.52 -6.87 22.31
N ILE A 67 -10.08 -7.56 21.25
CA ILE A 67 -10.26 -9.00 21.09
C ILE A 67 -9.42 -9.80 22.09
N SER A 68 -8.15 -9.43 22.28
CA SER A 68 -7.32 -10.08 23.30
C SER A 68 -7.89 -9.92 24.71
N GLN A 69 -8.46 -8.75 25.05
CA GLN A 69 -9.14 -8.54 26.32
C GLN A 69 -10.41 -9.38 26.46
N GLN A 70 -11.27 -9.39 25.43
CA GLN A 70 -12.48 -10.21 25.42
C GLN A 70 -12.16 -11.70 25.60
N ARG A 71 -11.11 -12.20 24.95
CA ARG A 71 -10.66 -13.58 25.15
C ARG A 71 -10.34 -13.88 26.60
N ASN A 72 -9.53 -13.03 27.24
CA ASN A 72 -9.09 -13.26 28.62
C ASN A 72 -10.29 -13.22 29.58
N ILE A 73 -11.21 -12.27 29.40
CA ILE A 73 -12.43 -12.16 30.21
C ILE A 73 -13.31 -13.40 30.04
N LYS A 74 -13.54 -13.86 28.80
CA LYS A 74 -14.34 -15.05 28.53
C LYS A 74 -13.66 -16.31 29.07
N ALA A 75 -12.34 -16.42 28.97
CA ALA A 75 -11.57 -17.51 29.57
C ALA A 75 -11.71 -17.55 31.10
N ASP A 76 -11.58 -16.40 31.76
CA ASP A 76 -11.78 -16.28 33.22
C ASP A 76 -13.22 -16.62 33.63
N THR A 77 -14.20 -16.20 32.82
CA THR A 77 -15.61 -16.51 33.05
C THR A 77 -15.87 -18.02 32.96
N ILE A 78 -15.33 -18.69 31.93
CA ILE A 78 -15.43 -20.14 31.75
C ILE A 78 -14.71 -20.87 32.89
N TRP A 79 -13.55 -20.38 33.33
CA TRP A 79 -12.84 -20.92 34.48
C TRP A 79 -13.68 -20.83 35.75
N ASN A 80 -14.28 -19.68 36.02
CA ASN A 80 -15.15 -19.48 37.18
C ASN A 80 -16.37 -20.41 37.12
N ILE A 81 -17.04 -20.54 35.98
CA ILE A 81 -18.15 -21.49 35.79
C ILE A 81 -17.68 -22.91 36.12
N THR A 82 -16.50 -23.31 35.67
CA THR A 82 -15.94 -24.64 35.91
C THR A 82 -15.68 -24.87 37.40
N ASN A 83 -15.10 -23.88 38.09
CA ASN A 83 -14.81 -23.95 39.52
C ASN A 83 -16.09 -23.99 40.39
N PHE A 84 -17.12 -23.22 40.04
CA PHE A 84 -18.38 -23.19 40.79
C PHE A 84 -19.24 -24.43 40.57
N THR A 85 -19.26 -24.97 39.35
CA THR A 85 -20.20 -26.05 39.00
C THR A 85 -19.71 -27.41 39.50
N ASN A 86 -18.38 -27.57 39.73
CA ASN A 86 -17.67 -28.79 40.14
C ASN A 86 -18.12 -30.01 39.32
N ILE A 87 -17.31 -30.49 38.37
CA ILE A 87 -17.71 -31.46 37.32
C ILE A 87 -18.13 -32.83 37.90
N PHE A 88 -19.32 -32.90 38.49
CA PHE A 88 -20.03 -34.11 38.87
C PHE A 88 -21.04 -34.45 37.76
N PRO A 89 -21.35 -35.74 37.52
CA PRO A 89 -22.24 -36.16 36.43
C PRO A 89 -23.62 -35.47 36.44
N GLU A 90 -24.11 -35.09 37.62
CA GLU A 90 -25.43 -34.45 37.79
C GLU A 90 -25.48 -33.02 37.25
N ASN A 91 -24.37 -32.28 37.33
CA ASN A 91 -24.30 -30.87 36.91
C ASN A 91 -23.68 -30.69 35.52
N GLU A 92 -23.29 -31.77 34.83
CA GLU A 92 -22.62 -31.72 33.52
C GLU A 92 -23.45 -30.95 32.48
N ARG A 93 -24.77 -31.16 32.46
CA ARG A 93 -25.66 -30.48 31.51
C ARG A 93 -25.68 -28.97 31.73
N LEU A 94 -25.76 -28.53 32.99
CA LEU A 94 -25.78 -27.11 33.36
C LEU A 94 -24.44 -26.44 33.03
N TRP A 95 -23.33 -27.12 33.31
CA TRP A 95 -22.00 -26.66 32.94
C TRP A 95 -21.88 -26.52 31.41
N ARG A 96 -22.26 -27.56 30.66
CA ARG A 96 -22.22 -27.55 29.19
C ARG A 96 -23.02 -26.39 28.61
N THR A 97 -24.26 -26.19 29.04
CA THR A 97 -25.10 -25.10 28.53
C THR A 97 -24.51 -23.73 28.85
N SER A 98 -23.96 -23.55 30.06
CA SER A 98 -23.37 -22.28 30.48
C SER A 98 -22.10 -21.95 29.70
N VAL A 99 -21.20 -22.92 29.51
CA VAL A 99 -19.96 -22.74 28.73
C VAL A 99 -20.28 -22.55 27.25
N MET A 100 -21.20 -23.33 26.68
CA MET A 100 -21.59 -23.17 25.27
C MET A 100 -22.15 -21.78 24.99
N ARG A 101 -22.95 -21.21 25.90
CA ARG A 101 -23.46 -19.84 25.76
C ARG A 101 -22.32 -18.81 25.70
N GLU A 102 -21.36 -18.89 26.62
CA GLU A 102 -20.21 -17.97 26.64
C GLU A 102 -19.32 -18.13 25.39
N LEU A 103 -19.16 -19.36 24.90
CA LEU A 103 -18.41 -19.65 23.67
C LEU A 103 -19.13 -19.12 22.42
N GLU A 104 -20.44 -19.29 22.31
CA GLU A 104 -21.22 -18.77 21.18
C GLU A 104 -21.14 -17.23 21.12
N GLU A 105 -21.29 -16.55 22.26
CA GLU A 105 -21.14 -15.10 22.34
C GLU A 105 -19.75 -14.64 21.87
N TYR A 106 -18.69 -15.33 22.33
CA TYR A 106 -17.32 -15.03 21.91
C TYR A 106 -17.10 -15.32 20.42
N GLN A 107 -17.64 -16.44 19.90
CA GLN A 107 -17.52 -16.82 18.50
C GLN A 107 -18.16 -15.76 17.59
N VAL A 108 -19.32 -15.24 17.94
CA VAL A 108 -19.97 -14.15 17.18
C VAL A 108 -19.09 -12.90 17.17
N ALA A 109 -18.53 -12.51 18.31
CA ALA A 109 -17.63 -11.36 18.41
C ALA A 109 -16.35 -11.54 17.57
N ILE A 110 -15.77 -12.74 17.56
CA ILE A 110 -14.58 -13.05 16.74
C ILE A 110 -14.90 -13.01 15.26
N ILE A 111 -16.02 -13.59 14.83
CA ILE A 111 -16.44 -13.54 13.43
C ILE A 111 -16.63 -12.09 12.97
N ASP A 112 -17.21 -11.23 13.82
CA ASP A 112 -17.33 -9.81 13.52
C ASP A 112 -15.97 -9.11 13.45
N ALA A 113 -15.05 -9.43 14.37
CA ALA A 113 -13.70 -8.89 14.34
C ALA A 113 -12.91 -9.29 13.09
N VAL A 114 -13.02 -10.55 12.66
CA VAL A 114 -12.38 -11.06 11.43
C VAL A 114 -12.89 -10.30 10.21
N LYS A 115 -14.19 -9.99 10.14
CA LYS A 115 -14.75 -9.14 9.07
C LYS A 115 -14.15 -7.74 9.05
N HIS A 116 -13.77 -7.22 10.22
CA HIS A 116 -13.09 -5.94 10.37
C HIS A 116 -11.56 -6.04 10.28
N GLY A 117 -11.02 -7.16 9.78
CA GLY A 117 -9.59 -7.31 9.51
C GLY A 117 -8.79 -7.84 10.71
N PHE A 118 -9.41 -8.55 11.65
CA PHE A 118 -8.66 -9.30 12.65
C PHE A 118 -8.09 -10.60 12.03
N ASP A 119 -6.77 -10.79 12.14
CA ASP A 119 -6.03 -11.91 11.54
C ASP A 119 -5.78 -13.09 12.50
N GLY A 120 -6.28 -13.02 13.74
CA GLY A 120 -6.09 -14.08 14.75
C GLY A 120 -4.72 -14.10 15.41
N CYS A 121 -3.82 -13.16 15.08
CA CYS A 121 -2.51 -13.05 15.70
C CYS A 121 -2.56 -12.20 16.98
N ASP A 122 -2.06 -12.75 18.09
CA ASP A 122 -1.99 -12.05 19.38
C ASP A 122 -0.68 -11.29 19.61
N THR A 123 0.33 -11.54 18.78
CA THR A 123 1.67 -11.01 18.98
C THR A 123 1.72 -9.54 18.60
N ILE A 124 1.72 -8.67 19.62
CA ILE A 124 1.87 -7.23 19.46
C ILE A 124 3.25 -6.94 18.85
N GLY A 125 3.27 -6.32 17.66
CA GLY A 125 4.45 -5.66 17.10
C GLY A 125 5.28 -6.45 16.08
N THR A 126 5.02 -7.74 15.81
CA THR A 126 5.82 -8.50 14.83
C THR A 126 5.15 -8.69 13.48
N ASN A 127 3.81 -8.70 13.40
CA ASN A 127 3.05 -8.84 12.15
C ASN A 127 1.74 -8.02 12.21
N THR A 128 1.82 -6.71 11.98
CA THR A 128 0.62 -5.89 11.71
C THR A 128 0.26 -5.97 10.23
N LEU A 129 -1.04 -6.00 9.93
CA LEU A 129 -1.58 -5.92 8.58
C LEU A 129 -1.12 -4.61 7.92
N TRP A 130 -1.18 -3.51 8.67
CA TRP A 130 -0.64 -2.21 8.29
C TRP A 130 0.83 -2.03 8.68
N SER A 131 1.65 -3.05 8.41
CA SER A 131 3.12 -2.91 8.41
C SER A 131 3.60 -2.20 7.14
N PHE A 132 4.83 -1.68 7.12
CA PHE A 132 5.37 -1.00 5.93
C PHE A 132 5.28 -1.85 4.64
N PRO A 133 5.72 -3.13 4.63
CA PRO A 133 5.57 -3.99 3.45
C PRO A 133 4.09 -4.25 3.08
N GLY A 134 3.22 -4.43 4.08
CA GLY A 134 1.79 -4.64 3.86
C GLY A 134 1.10 -3.42 3.25
N ALA A 135 1.35 -2.24 3.78
CA ALA A 135 0.80 -0.98 3.29
C ALA A 135 1.39 -0.56 1.93
N PHE A 136 2.66 -0.88 1.69
CA PHE A 136 3.29 -0.70 0.38
C PHE A 136 2.66 -1.61 -0.67
N LEU A 137 2.49 -2.89 -0.35
CA LEU A 137 1.82 -3.85 -1.23
C LEU A 137 0.37 -3.41 -1.50
N TYR A 138 -0.36 -2.99 -0.46
CA TYR A 138 -1.71 -2.45 -0.61
C TYR A 138 -1.73 -1.26 -1.59
N SER A 139 -0.90 -0.25 -1.36
CA SER A 139 -0.78 0.94 -2.22
C SER A 139 -0.46 0.57 -3.66
N LEU A 140 0.47 -0.37 -3.87
CA LEU A 140 0.82 -0.89 -5.18
C LEU A 140 -0.36 -1.61 -5.85
N THR A 141 -1.08 -2.46 -5.12
CA THR A 141 -2.22 -3.22 -5.66
C THR A 141 -3.40 -2.32 -6.04
N VAL A 142 -3.56 -1.17 -5.37
CA VAL A 142 -4.57 -0.16 -5.69
C VAL A 142 -4.25 0.52 -7.02
N ILE A 143 -3.02 1.02 -7.19
CA ILE A 143 -2.65 1.72 -8.44
C ILE A 143 -2.51 0.77 -9.64
N THR A 144 -2.13 -0.48 -9.40
CA THR A 144 -2.02 -1.51 -10.45
C THR A 144 -3.36 -2.15 -10.79
N THR A 145 -4.43 -1.81 -10.07
CA THR A 145 -5.78 -2.38 -10.23
C THR A 145 -5.87 -3.90 -10.00
N ILE A 146 -4.88 -4.49 -9.32
CA ILE A 146 -4.90 -5.92 -8.96
C ILE A 146 -5.93 -6.18 -7.86
N GLY A 147 -5.88 -5.40 -6.78
CA GLY A 147 -6.86 -5.45 -5.68
C GLY A 147 -7.07 -6.83 -5.04
N TYR A 148 -6.04 -7.43 -4.42
CA TYR A 148 -6.17 -8.76 -3.78
C TYR A 148 -7.26 -8.85 -2.69
N GLY A 149 -7.59 -7.73 -2.03
CA GLY A 149 -8.63 -7.69 -1.00
C GLY A 149 -8.25 -8.31 0.35
N ASN A 150 -7.02 -8.80 0.52
CA ASN A 150 -6.55 -9.36 1.79
C ASN A 150 -6.35 -8.29 2.88
N VAL A 151 -5.91 -7.09 2.47
CA VAL A 151 -5.78 -5.92 3.35
C VAL A 151 -6.63 -4.81 2.75
N VAL A 152 -7.57 -4.28 3.53
CA VAL A 152 -8.48 -3.22 3.09
C VAL A 152 -8.69 -2.20 4.22
N PRO A 153 -8.81 -0.91 3.90
CA PRO A 153 -9.08 0.12 4.89
C PRO A 153 -10.48 -0.09 5.46
N GLN A 154 -10.57 -0.11 6.78
CA GLN A 154 -11.83 -0.29 7.49
C GLN A 154 -12.45 1.06 7.82
N THR A 155 -11.63 2.09 8.02
CA THR A 155 -12.12 3.42 8.35
C THR A 155 -12.84 4.07 7.17
N LYS A 156 -13.84 4.90 7.49
CA LYS A 156 -14.53 5.73 6.49
C LYS A 156 -13.54 6.65 5.76
N LEU A 157 -12.59 7.20 6.51
CA LEU A 157 -11.56 8.11 6.00
C LEU A 157 -10.58 7.37 5.07
N GLY A 158 -10.09 6.20 5.46
CA GLY A 158 -9.22 5.36 4.65
C GLY A 158 -9.88 4.97 3.33
N LYS A 159 -11.16 4.59 3.35
CA LYS A 159 -11.94 4.31 2.13
C LYS A 159 -12.01 5.51 1.17
N VAL A 160 -12.29 6.70 1.69
CA VAL A 160 -12.31 7.94 0.86
C VAL A 160 -10.93 8.25 0.29
N ILE A 161 -9.88 8.11 1.10
CA ILE A 161 -8.51 8.35 0.66
C ILE A 161 -8.09 7.34 -0.40
N THR A 162 -8.47 6.06 -0.28
CA THR A 162 -8.23 5.05 -1.32
C THR A 162 -8.86 5.45 -2.65
N ILE A 163 -10.08 5.99 -2.66
CA ILE A 163 -10.74 6.44 -3.89
C ILE A 163 -9.92 7.56 -4.55
N ILE A 164 -9.53 8.58 -3.77
CA ILE A 164 -8.73 9.71 -4.27
C ILE A 164 -7.36 9.21 -4.76
N TYR A 165 -6.74 8.32 -4.00
CA TYR A 165 -5.44 7.72 -4.32
C TYR A 165 -5.49 6.89 -5.61
N ALA A 166 -6.59 6.17 -5.86
CA ALA A 166 -6.77 5.38 -7.08
C ALA A 166 -6.97 6.29 -8.31
N ILE A 167 -7.75 7.38 -8.19
CA ILE A 167 -8.00 8.33 -9.29
C ILE A 167 -6.69 8.93 -9.82
N ILE A 168 -5.75 9.26 -8.93
CA ILE A 168 -4.45 9.84 -9.31
C ILE A 168 -3.45 8.74 -9.70
N GLY A 169 -3.47 7.62 -8.99
CA GLY A 169 -2.50 6.54 -9.15
C GLY A 169 -2.68 5.72 -10.43
N MET A 170 -3.91 5.48 -10.88
CA MET A 170 -4.17 4.68 -12.09
C MET A 170 -3.60 5.32 -13.36
N PRO A 171 -3.87 6.61 -13.69
CA PRO A 171 -3.26 7.26 -14.86
C PRO A 171 -1.73 7.28 -14.80
N LEU A 172 -1.18 7.52 -13.61
CA LEU A 172 0.26 7.52 -13.37
C LEU A 172 0.87 6.13 -13.66
N PHE A 173 0.22 5.06 -13.19
CA PHE A 173 0.66 3.70 -13.41
C PHE A 173 0.55 3.28 -14.89
N LEU A 174 -0.47 3.75 -15.61
CA LEU A 174 -0.59 3.53 -17.06
C LEU A 174 0.55 4.20 -17.84
N LEU A 175 0.94 5.43 -17.47
CA LEU A 175 2.10 6.10 -18.07
C LEU A 175 3.40 5.33 -17.83
N TYR A 176 3.56 4.79 -16.61
CA TYR A 176 4.68 3.92 -16.25
C TYR A 176 4.72 2.64 -17.10
N LEU A 177 3.58 1.96 -17.25
CA LEU A 177 3.49 0.75 -18.08
C LEU A 177 3.83 1.01 -19.54
N SER A 178 3.34 2.11 -20.12
CA SER A 178 3.68 2.49 -21.51
C SER A 178 5.18 2.63 -21.69
N ASN A 179 5.85 3.31 -20.75
CA ASN A 179 7.28 3.57 -20.85
C ASN A 179 8.13 2.31 -20.64
N ILE A 180 7.78 1.50 -19.65
CA ILE A 180 8.43 0.19 -19.47
C ILE A 180 8.21 -0.71 -20.67
N GLY A 181 7.01 -0.69 -21.27
CA GLY A 181 6.69 -1.39 -22.49
C GLY A 181 7.63 -1.03 -23.65
N ASP A 182 7.88 0.27 -23.85
CA ASP A 182 8.80 0.76 -24.88
C ASP A 182 10.25 0.33 -24.64
N ILE A 183 10.73 0.42 -23.39
CA ILE A 183 12.08 -0.01 -23.00
C ILE A 183 12.23 -1.52 -23.20
N MET A 184 11.22 -2.29 -22.80
CA MET A 184 11.20 -3.75 -22.95
C MET A 184 11.19 -4.15 -24.43
N ALA A 185 10.37 -3.49 -25.26
CA ALA A 185 10.32 -3.74 -26.70
C ALA A 185 11.65 -3.43 -27.39
N ARG A 186 12.32 -2.33 -27.03
CA ARG A 186 13.67 -2.00 -27.55
C ARG A 186 14.70 -3.04 -27.11
N SER A 187 14.66 -3.45 -25.85
CA SER A 187 15.53 -4.49 -25.30
C SER A 187 15.33 -5.83 -26.02
N PHE A 188 14.09 -6.24 -26.29
CA PHE A 188 13.80 -7.44 -27.05
C PHE A 188 14.24 -7.35 -28.51
N LYS A 189 14.04 -6.22 -29.19
CA LYS A 189 14.55 -6.02 -30.56
C LYS A 189 16.08 -6.10 -30.61
N TRP A 190 16.76 -5.50 -29.65
CA TRP A 190 18.22 -5.56 -29.55
C TRP A 190 18.72 -6.98 -29.26
N LEU A 191 18.08 -7.67 -28.32
CA LEU A 191 18.41 -9.06 -27.97
C LEU A 191 18.16 -9.99 -29.16
N TYR A 192 17.03 -9.85 -29.84
CA TYR A 192 16.70 -10.63 -31.04
C TYR A 192 17.70 -10.36 -32.16
N ALA A 193 18.05 -9.10 -32.42
CA ALA A 193 19.08 -8.76 -33.40
C ALA A 193 20.43 -9.41 -33.03
N LYS A 194 20.84 -9.31 -31.78
CA LYS A 194 22.13 -9.88 -31.32
C LYS A 194 22.16 -11.41 -31.33
N ILE A 195 21.04 -12.09 -31.13
CA ILE A 195 20.97 -13.56 -31.12
C ILE A 195 20.74 -14.12 -32.53
N CYS A 196 19.79 -13.56 -33.28
CA CYS A 196 19.36 -14.10 -34.57
C CYS A 196 20.15 -13.51 -35.76
N LEU A 197 20.47 -12.21 -35.78
CA LEU A 197 21.26 -11.64 -36.88
C LEU A 197 22.75 -11.99 -36.75
N CYS A 198 23.31 -12.10 -35.54
CA CYS A 198 24.70 -12.59 -35.37
C CYS A 198 24.87 -14.10 -35.60
N ARG A 199 23.81 -14.93 -35.54
CA ARG A 199 23.91 -16.36 -35.89
C ARG A 199 23.53 -16.67 -37.34
N CYS A 200 22.69 -15.87 -38.00
CA CYS A 200 22.22 -16.18 -39.35
C CYS A 200 22.94 -15.45 -40.49
N CYS A 201 23.58 -14.28 -40.29
CA CYS A 201 24.29 -13.60 -41.38
C CYS A 201 25.50 -12.78 -40.90
N PRO A 202 26.75 -13.29 -41.00
CA PRO A 202 27.97 -12.54 -40.65
C PRO A 202 28.38 -11.47 -41.70
N GLY A 203 27.45 -10.96 -42.53
CA GLY A 203 27.77 -10.19 -43.74
C GLY A 203 26.94 -8.94 -44.02
N VAL A 204 26.01 -8.52 -43.15
CA VAL A 204 25.19 -7.31 -43.37
C VAL A 204 25.56 -6.22 -42.36
N ALA A 205 26.86 -5.97 -42.25
CA ALA A 205 27.40 -4.77 -41.62
C ALA A 205 28.47 -4.20 -42.57
N LYS A 206 28.01 -3.53 -43.62
CA LYS A 206 28.70 -2.45 -44.30
C LYS A 206 27.70 -1.33 -44.53
#